data_AF-A0AAE1WAL9-F1
#
_entry.id   AF-A0AAE1WAL9-F1
#
_cell.length_a   1.000
_cell.length_b   1.000
_cell.length_c   1.000
_cell.angle_alpha   90.00
_cell.angle_beta   90.00
_cell.angle_gamma   90.00
#
_symmetry.space_group_name_H-M   'P 1'
#
loop_
_entity.id
_entity.type
_entity.pdbx_description
1 polymer ?
#
loop_
_entity_poly.entity_id
_entity_poly.type
_entity_poly.pdbx_seq_one_letter_code
_entity_poly.pdbx_strand_id
1 'polypeptide(L)'
;MQSRCRKDEVDGGWLGPMSFTGEDPHKHLKEFQVVCSGMKPSGLTDEQLHLRAFPFSLKDKAKDWLYYLPSGSIQTWADMKQ
;
A
#
# COMPACT_ATOMS: atom_id res chain seq x y z
N MET A 1 -23.56 -28.34 -0.46
CA MET A 1 -22.64 -27.57 -1.33
C MET A 1 -22.55 -26.14 -0.83
N GLN A 2 -21.76 -25.90 0.20
CA GLN A 2 -21.23 -24.58 0.51
C GLN A 2 -19.74 -24.82 0.71
N SER A 3 -19.00 -24.63 -0.37
CA SER A 3 -17.56 -24.79 -0.40
C SER A 3 -16.98 -23.80 0.61
N ARG A 4 -16.43 -24.34 1.69
CA ARG A 4 -15.52 -23.60 2.57
C ARG A 4 -14.47 -22.98 1.66
N CYS A 5 -14.50 -21.67 1.48
CA CYS A 5 -13.33 -20.95 1.00
C CYS A 5 -12.23 -21.26 2.00
N ARG A 6 -11.27 -22.06 1.53
CA ARG A 6 -10.13 -22.55 2.29
C ARG A 6 -9.42 -21.38 2.93
N LYS A 7 -9.33 -21.48 4.25
CA LYS A 7 -8.46 -20.68 5.09
C LYS A 7 -7.13 -21.43 5.09
N ASP A 8 -6.45 -21.42 3.96
CA ASP A 8 -5.13 -22.01 3.84
C ASP A 8 -4.10 -20.89 3.90
N GLU A 9 -3.39 -20.88 5.03
CA GLU A 9 -1.99 -20.50 5.14
C GLU A 9 -1.64 -19.01 5.21
N VAL A 10 -1.88 -18.43 6.39
CA VAL A 10 -1.03 -17.37 6.94
C VAL A 10 0.11 -18.06 7.69
N ASP A 11 1.09 -18.60 6.95
CA ASP A 11 2.38 -19.01 7.52
C ASP A 11 3.41 -17.90 7.30
N GLY A 12 4.11 -17.58 8.38
CA GLY A 12 4.75 -16.30 8.63
C GLY A 12 5.79 -15.84 7.61
N GLY A 13 5.83 -14.53 7.35
CA GLY A 13 7.04 -13.92 6.77
C GLY A 13 6.93 -12.56 6.09
N TRP A 14 5.76 -11.99 5.81
CA TRP A 14 5.70 -10.84 4.87
C TRP A 14 5.00 -9.57 5.38
N LEU A 15 4.57 -9.54 6.64
CA LEU A 15 3.96 -8.35 7.26
C LEU A 15 4.82 -7.84 8.42
N GLY A 16 6.11 -7.63 8.17
CA GLY A 16 6.85 -6.65 8.95
C GLY A 16 6.22 -5.27 8.73
N PRO A 17 6.27 -4.36 9.70
CA PRO A 17 5.73 -3.02 9.50
C PRO A 17 6.34 -2.41 8.24
N MET A 18 5.50 -2.11 7.25
CA MET A 18 5.88 -1.66 5.90
C MET A 18 6.58 -0.28 5.87
N SER A 19 6.96 0.25 7.02
CA SER A 19 7.78 1.45 7.13
C SER A 19 8.61 1.34 8.41
N PHE A 20 9.94 1.34 8.23
CA PHE A 20 10.91 1.63 9.27
C PHE A 20 11.24 3.12 9.23
N THR A 21 11.42 3.74 10.40
CA THR A 21 11.82 5.14 10.52
C THR A 21 13.17 5.34 9.82
N GLY A 22 13.20 6.12 8.73
CA GLY A 22 14.40 6.37 7.93
C GLY A 22 14.57 5.49 6.69
N GLU A 23 13.55 4.74 6.29
CA GLU A 23 13.55 4.02 5.01
C GLU A 23 13.59 4.98 3.80
N ASP A 24 14.32 4.58 2.75
CA ASP A 24 14.34 5.30 1.47
C ASP A 24 12.95 5.28 0.80
N PRO A 25 12.38 6.44 0.42
CA PRO A 25 11.05 6.52 -0.19
C PRO A 25 10.90 5.66 -1.46
N HIS A 26 11.95 5.53 -2.28
CA HIS A 26 11.90 4.72 -3.50
C HIS A 26 11.90 3.23 -3.20
N LYS A 27 12.66 2.80 -2.18
CA LYS A 27 12.63 1.43 -1.68
C LYS A 27 11.25 1.06 -1.14
N HIS A 28 10.68 1.92 -0.29
CA HIS A 28 9.32 1.74 0.23
C HIS A 28 8.30 1.60 -0.91
N LEU A 29 8.37 2.47 -1.92
CA LEU A 29 7.48 2.45 -3.07
C LEU A 29 7.57 1.13 -3.86
N LYS A 30 8.79 0.62 -4.09
CA LYS A 30 8.99 -0.65 -4.79
C LYS A 30 8.40 -1.82 -4.01
N GLU A 31 8.66 -1.90 -2.70
CA GLU A 31 8.12 -2.97 -1.86
C GLU A 31 6.59 -2.89 -1.78
N PHE A 32 6.05 -1.68 -1.63
CA PHE A 32 4.60 -1.43 -1.64
C PHE A 32 3.93 -1.91 -2.94
N GLN A 33 4.52 -1.65 -4.10
CA GLN A 33 4.00 -2.12 -5.39
C GLN A 33 4.01 -3.65 -5.51
N VAL A 34 5.06 -4.31 -5.01
CA VAL A 34 5.14 -5.79 -4.98
C VAL A 34 4.04 -6.36 -4.10
N VAL A 35 3.82 -5.80 -2.91
CA VAL A 35 2.76 -6.23 -1.98
C VAL A 35 1.38 -6.03 -2.61
N CYS A 36 1.10 -4.86 -3.17
CA CYS A 36 -0.19 -4.55 -3.78
C CYS A 36 -0.48 -5.47 -4.97
N SER A 37 0.52 -5.79 -5.79
CA SER A 37 0.37 -6.71 -6.92
C SER A 37 -0.07 -8.10 -6.48
N GLY A 38 0.42 -8.58 -5.33
CA GLY A 38 0.04 -9.88 -4.76
C GLY A 38 -1.34 -9.90 -4.07
N MET A 39 -1.88 -8.74 -3.71
CA MET A 39 -3.14 -8.60 -2.95
C MET A 39 -4.27 -7.95 -3.77
N LYS A 40 -4.09 -7.80 -5.09
CA LYS A 40 -5.00 -7.05 -5.96
C LYS A 40 -6.40 -7.70 -6.01
N PRO A 41 -7.45 -7.02 -5.51
CA PRO A 41 -8.82 -7.50 -5.64
C PRO A 41 -9.31 -7.42 -7.09
N SER A 42 -10.16 -8.36 -7.50
CA SER A 42 -10.83 -8.29 -8.79
C SER A 42 -11.71 -7.04 -8.88
N GLY A 43 -11.51 -6.23 -9.92
CA GLY A 43 -12.29 -5.01 -10.17
C GLY A 43 -11.66 -3.69 -9.72
N LEU A 44 -10.43 -3.69 -9.17
CA LEU A 44 -9.65 -2.47 -8.96
C LEU A 44 -8.50 -2.38 -9.98
N THR A 45 -8.25 -1.17 -10.49
CA THR A 45 -7.02 -0.89 -11.22
C THR A 45 -5.83 -0.81 -10.25
N ASP A 46 -4.61 -1.03 -10.76
CA ASP A 46 -3.40 -0.95 -9.92
C ASP A 46 -3.26 0.43 -9.28
N GLU A 47 -3.58 1.50 -10.02
CA GLU A 47 -3.57 2.86 -9.50
C GLU A 47 -4.58 3.07 -8.36
N GLN A 48 -5.80 2.54 -8.49
CA GLN A 48 -6.82 2.66 -7.45
C GLN A 48 -6.45 1.88 -6.19
N LEU A 49 -5.84 0.70 -6.36
CA LEU A 49 -5.35 -0.10 -5.25
C LEU A 49 -4.21 0.63 -4.53
N HIS A 50 -3.22 1.12 -5.28
CA HIS A 50 -2.09 1.84 -4.74
C HIS A 50 -2.54 3.09 -3.97
N LEU A 51 -3.41 3.93 -4.54
CA LEU A 51 -3.91 5.13 -3.88
C LEU A 51 -4.69 4.83 -2.60
N ARG A 52 -5.49 3.74 -2.56
CA ARG A 52 -6.22 3.35 -1.34
C ARG A 52 -5.31 2.72 -0.29
N ALA A 53 -4.33 1.93 -0.68
CA ALA A 53 -3.48 1.19 0.25
C ALA A 53 -2.30 2.04 0.78
N PHE A 54 -1.84 3.04 0.03
CA PHE A 54 -0.66 3.83 0.38
C PHE A 54 -0.78 4.59 1.72
N PRO A 55 -1.91 5.24 2.07
CA PRO A 55 -2.05 5.87 3.39
C PRO A 55 -1.87 4.90 4.56
N PHE A 56 -2.08 3.60 4.34
CA PHE A 56 -1.90 2.55 5.35
C PHE A 56 -0.46 2.02 5.43
N SER A 57 0.36 2.19 4.40
CA SER A 57 1.78 1.82 4.43
C SER A 57 2.65 2.87 5.14
N LEU A 58 2.19 4.13 5.19
CA LEU A 58 2.89 5.23 5.83
C LEU A 58 2.82 5.20 7.36
N LYS A 59 3.86 5.73 8.00
CA LYS A 59 3.95 5.93 9.45
C LYS A 59 4.43 7.32 9.82
N ASP A 60 4.13 7.71 11.06
CA ASP A 60 4.62 8.91 11.74
C ASP A 60 4.57 10.14 10.81
N LYS A 61 5.73 10.78 10.61
CA LYS A 61 5.89 12.00 9.81
C LYS A 61 5.46 11.86 8.36
N ALA A 62 5.57 10.67 7.75
CA ALA A 62 5.16 10.46 6.36
C ALA A 62 3.63 10.44 6.25
N LYS A 63 2.97 9.83 7.24
CA LYS A 63 1.52 9.84 7.33
C LYS A 63 1.00 11.25 7.60
N ASP A 64 1.63 11.98 8.52
CA ASP A 64 1.30 13.40 8.78
C ASP A 64 1.46 14.24 7.52
N TRP A 65 2.57 14.12 6.79
CA TRP A 65 2.78 14.84 5.52
C TRP A 65 1.62 14.60 4.54
N LEU A 66 1.18 13.36 4.36
CA LEU A 66 0.07 13.03 3.48
C LEU A 66 -1.24 13.72 3.91
N TYR A 67 -1.51 13.82 5.21
CA TYR A 67 -2.71 14.51 5.74
C TYR A 67 -2.63 16.04 5.65
N TYR A 68 -1.43 16.62 5.66
CA TYR A 68 -1.24 18.06 5.51
C TYR A 68 -1.30 18.55 4.07
N LEU A 69 -1.32 17.64 3.09
CA LEU A 69 -1.47 18.03 1.70
C LEU A 69 -2.87 18.59 1.42
N PRO A 70 -2.98 19.67 0.63
CA PRO A 70 -4.27 20.15 0.15
C PRO A 70 -5.07 19.04 -0.53
N SER A 71 -6.39 19.07 -0.34
CA SER A 71 -7.28 18.14 -1.02
C SER A 71 -7.12 18.28 -2.53
N GLY A 72 -6.89 17.16 -3.23
CA GLY A 72 -6.64 17.15 -4.67
C GLY A 72 -5.18 17.37 -5.08
N SER A 73 -4.24 17.47 -4.14
CA SER A 73 -2.80 17.51 -4.48
C SER A 73 -2.28 16.17 -5.02
N ILE A 74 -2.89 15.05 -4.62
CA ILE A 74 -2.60 13.73 -5.16
C ILE A 74 -3.90 13.19 -5.73
N GLN A 75 -3.98 13.07 -7.06
CA GLN A 75 -5.14 12.49 -7.74
C GLN A 75 -4.77 11.21 -8.49
N THR A 76 -3.50 11.06 -8.85
CA THR A 76 -2.99 9.91 -9.58
C THR A 76 -1.85 9.24 -8.81
N TRP A 77 -1.58 7.98 -9.15
CA TRP A 77 -0.39 7.32 -8.63
C TRP A 77 0.91 7.94 -9.21
N ALA A 78 0.85 8.65 -10.32
CA ALA A 78 1.99 9.38 -10.85
C ALA A 78 2.39 10.53 -9.93
N ASP A 79 1.41 11.28 -9.40
CA ASP A 79 1.65 12.39 -8.44
C ASP A 79 2.33 11.89 -7.16
N MET A 80 2.03 10.65 -6.74
CA MET A 80 2.66 10.01 -5.59
C MET A 80 4.13 9.61 -5.79
N LYS A 81 4.55 9.38 -7.04
CA LYS A 81 5.88 8.87 -7.38
C LYS A 81 6.89 9.98 -7.72
N GLN A 82 6.45 11.24 -7.67
CA GLN A 82 7.26 12.41 -7.99
C GLN A 82 8.22 12.77 -6.85
#